data_AF-A0A3D8I544-F1
#
_entry.id   AF-A0A3D8I544-F1
#
_cell.length_a   1.000
_cell.length_b   1.000
_cell.length_c   1.000
_cell.angle_alpha   90.00
_cell.angle_beta   90.00
_cell.angle_gamma   90.00
#
_symmetry.space_group_name_H-M   'P 1'
#
loop_
_entity.id
_entity.type
_entity.pdbx_description
1 polymer ?
#
loop_
_entity_poly.entity_id
_entity_poly.type
_entity_poly.pdbx_seq_one_letter_code
_entity_poly.pdbx_strand_id
1 'polypeptide(L)'
;MICKKVMYLFLALFLIACSSENMQNDKNANLPDDVESFMESREAFLKADKVNFVETMSEKETIEYNQKQHLKRKEIDKEFVALRKKYKGDDFVMDVLSQYGCLLDDCSATSKVDGFVFYKGADITEAINNSLMDRNTFTSYPFFKEILKHNPNILTRKENFSLDLSTNAKYRNYKKIDIVWSADKTNIDFILYDEYFNQNICSYTAGFTRFQQEKDGVRASYGYMQIPYTQIKEINDFINKSCECIHIGGEEPYDEQRANELDKMAQGCENLSKTRAILWKKYQGDTENLNLLQKEKEHQFEVYGYIE
;
A
#
# COMPACT_ATOMS: atom_id res chain seq x y z
N MET A 1 -23.49 -26.20 -41.97
CA MET A 1 -23.72 -25.19 -40.91
C MET A 1 -24.37 -25.91 -39.75
N ILE A 2 -23.62 -26.16 -38.67
CA ILE A 2 -23.99 -26.59 -37.30
C ILE A 2 -22.68 -27.08 -36.64
N CYS A 3 -22.53 -26.84 -35.34
CA CYS A 3 -21.42 -27.20 -34.44
C CYS A 3 -20.15 -26.31 -34.45
N LYS A 4 -20.26 -25.15 -33.79
CA LYS A 4 -19.15 -24.49 -33.07
C LYS A 4 -19.68 -23.72 -31.86
N LYS A 5 -19.71 -24.36 -30.68
CA LYS A 5 -19.66 -23.78 -29.31
C LYS A 5 -19.32 -24.96 -28.36
N VAL A 6 -18.05 -25.39 -28.26
CA VAL A 6 -17.09 -24.97 -27.20
C VAL A 6 -17.76 -25.10 -25.81
N MET A 7 -17.69 -26.24 -25.11
CA MET A 7 -16.53 -26.80 -24.38
C MET A 7 -15.80 -25.79 -23.48
N TYR A 8 -16.53 -25.20 -22.52
CA TYR A 8 -15.99 -24.49 -21.34
C TYR A 8 -16.83 -24.81 -20.08
N LEU A 9 -17.14 -26.09 -19.90
CA LEU A 9 -17.48 -26.65 -18.60
C LEU A 9 -16.30 -27.55 -18.24
N PHE A 10 -15.80 -27.52 -17.00
CA PHE A 10 -14.58 -28.19 -16.49
C PHE A 10 -13.27 -27.39 -16.56
N LEU A 11 -13.20 -26.24 -15.87
CA LEU A 11 -11.90 -25.71 -15.41
C LEU A 11 -11.99 -24.83 -14.14
N ALA A 12 -13.02 -25.02 -13.31
CA ALA A 12 -13.15 -24.36 -12.01
C ALA A 12 -13.01 -25.32 -10.80
N LEU A 13 -12.81 -26.62 -11.05
CA LEU A 13 -12.67 -27.66 -10.02
C LEU A 13 -11.22 -28.16 -9.82
N PHE A 14 -10.23 -27.56 -10.48
CA PHE A 14 -8.84 -28.05 -10.47
C PHE A 14 -7.80 -27.06 -9.88
N LEU A 15 -8.22 -26.08 -9.08
CA LEU A 15 -7.30 -25.21 -8.33
C LEU A 15 -7.23 -25.54 -6.82
N ILE A 16 -7.66 -26.73 -6.41
CA ILE A 16 -7.43 -27.27 -5.04
C ILE A 16 -6.31 -28.33 -5.03
N ALA A 17 -5.73 -28.69 -6.18
CA ALA A 17 -4.66 -29.67 -6.27
C ALA A 17 -3.42 -29.07 -6.91
N CYS A 18 -2.57 -28.41 -6.10
CA CYS A 18 -1.10 -28.41 -6.21
C CYS A 18 -0.50 -27.34 -5.27
N SER A 19 -0.36 -27.67 -3.97
CA SER A 19 0.86 -27.45 -3.19
C SER A 19 0.64 -27.87 -1.72
N SER A 20 0.86 -29.15 -1.43
CA SER A 20 1.66 -29.63 -0.28
C SER A 20 1.40 -31.11 -0.01
N GLU A 21 2.12 -31.96 -0.74
CA GLU A 21 2.61 -33.20 -0.13
C GLU A 21 3.65 -32.79 0.92
N ASN A 22 3.21 -32.70 2.18
CA ASN A 22 3.93 -33.07 3.41
C ASN A 22 3.30 -32.41 4.65
N MET A 23 2.07 -32.80 4.99
CA MET A 23 1.60 -32.88 6.38
C MET A 23 0.51 -33.95 6.47
N GLN A 24 0.92 -35.21 6.32
CA GLN A 24 0.09 -36.34 6.72
C GLN A 24 0.45 -36.69 8.17
N ASN A 25 -0.24 -36.07 9.13
CA ASN A 25 -0.62 -36.69 10.41
C ASN A 25 -1.62 -35.84 11.19
N ASP A 26 -2.76 -36.47 11.50
CA ASP A 26 -3.73 -36.17 12.56
C ASP A 26 -4.40 -34.79 12.61
N LYS A 27 -5.56 -34.70 11.94
CA LYS A 27 -6.89 -34.53 12.58
C LYS A 27 -7.97 -34.48 11.50
N ASN A 28 -8.93 -35.41 11.56
CA ASN A 28 -10.29 -35.12 11.10
C ASN A 28 -10.85 -34.03 12.03
N ALA A 29 -10.44 -32.78 11.84
CA ALA A 29 -11.06 -31.64 12.48
C ALA A 29 -12.16 -31.18 11.55
N ASN A 30 -13.39 -31.65 11.80
CA ASN A 30 -14.56 -30.99 11.24
C ASN A 30 -14.50 -29.52 11.65
N LEU A 31 -14.82 -28.62 10.72
CA LEU A 31 -14.92 -27.21 11.05
C LEU A 31 -16.05 -27.04 12.08
N PRO A 32 -15.93 -26.08 13.00
CA PRO A 32 -17.04 -25.75 13.88
C PRO A 32 -18.28 -25.36 13.08
N ASP A 33 -19.47 -25.81 13.49
CA ASP A 33 -20.74 -25.58 12.79
C ASP A 33 -21.00 -24.10 12.49
N ASP A 34 -20.56 -23.18 13.35
CA ASP A 34 -20.71 -21.74 13.14
C ASP A 34 -19.77 -21.19 12.07
N VAL A 35 -18.59 -21.79 11.89
CA VAL A 35 -17.68 -21.47 10.78
C VAL A 35 -18.23 -22.01 9.46
N GLU A 36 -18.72 -23.26 9.44
CA GLU A 36 -19.36 -23.84 8.24
C GLU A 36 -20.60 -23.04 7.83
N SER A 37 -21.47 -22.74 8.79
CA SER A 37 -22.68 -21.92 8.57
C SER A 37 -22.34 -20.54 8.02
N PHE A 38 -21.30 -19.88 8.54
CA PHE A 38 -20.82 -18.60 8.01
C PHE A 38 -20.36 -18.72 6.56
N MET A 39 -19.57 -19.75 6.24
CA MET A 39 -19.06 -19.98 4.88
C MET A 39 -20.20 -20.16 3.88
N GLU A 40 -21.18 -21.01 4.21
CA GLU A 40 -22.37 -21.26 3.38
C GLU A 40 -23.22 -20.00 3.21
N SER A 41 -23.50 -19.30 4.31
CA SER A 41 -24.25 -18.04 4.36
C SER A 41 -23.64 -16.98 3.44
N ARG A 42 -22.33 -16.78 3.55
CA ARG A 42 -21.58 -15.80 2.77
C ARG A 42 -21.56 -16.16 1.28
N GLU A 43 -21.35 -17.43 0.93
CA GLU A 43 -21.39 -17.87 -0.45
C GLU A 43 -22.77 -17.69 -1.09
N ALA A 44 -23.83 -18.05 -0.37
CA ALA A 44 -25.20 -17.87 -0.84
C ALA A 44 -25.50 -16.40 -1.12
N PHE A 45 -25.06 -15.50 -0.22
CA PHE A 45 -25.17 -14.06 -0.42
C PHE A 45 -24.45 -13.58 -1.69
N LEU A 46 -23.17 -13.94 -1.87
CA LEU A 46 -22.38 -13.51 -3.03
C LEU A 46 -22.94 -14.05 -4.36
N LYS A 47 -23.52 -15.26 -4.36
CA LYS A 47 -24.19 -15.83 -5.54
C LYS A 47 -25.48 -15.07 -5.86
N ALA A 48 -26.28 -14.72 -4.85
CA ALA A 48 -27.52 -13.98 -5.02
C ALA A 48 -27.30 -12.52 -5.48
N ASP A 49 -26.25 -11.85 -4.97
CA ASP A 49 -25.92 -10.47 -5.32
C ASP A 49 -25.49 -10.35 -6.80
N LYS A 50 -24.78 -11.34 -7.34
CA LYS A 50 -24.40 -11.39 -8.77
C LYS A 50 -25.56 -11.60 -9.74
N VAL A 51 -26.66 -12.21 -9.30
CA VAL A 51 -27.81 -12.56 -10.15
C VAL A 51 -28.86 -11.44 -10.16
N ASN A 52 -28.94 -10.64 -9.10
CA ASN A 52 -30.01 -9.67 -8.89
C ASN A 52 -29.70 -8.24 -9.37
N PHE A 53 -28.51 -7.98 -9.94
CA PHE A 53 -28.24 -6.73 -10.65
C PHE A 53 -28.94 -6.76 -12.01
N VAL A 54 -30.26 -6.51 -12.01
CA VAL A 54 -31.10 -6.51 -13.21
C VAL A 54 -31.32 -5.06 -13.65
N GLU A 55 -31.05 -4.77 -14.92
CA GLU A 55 -31.21 -3.47 -15.60
C GLU A 55 -32.67 -2.95 -15.65
N THR A 56 -33.59 -3.47 -14.83
CA THR A 56 -35.03 -3.17 -14.88
C THR A 56 -35.59 -2.55 -13.60
N MET A 57 -34.76 -2.22 -12.60
CA MET A 57 -35.23 -1.60 -11.35
C MET A 57 -35.42 -0.09 -11.54
N SER A 58 -36.48 0.48 -10.95
CA SER A 58 -36.60 1.94 -10.82
C SER A 58 -35.53 2.51 -9.88
N GLU A 59 -35.29 3.81 -9.94
CA GLU A 59 -34.30 4.48 -9.08
C GLU A 59 -34.59 4.24 -7.58
N LYS A 60 -35.87 4.32 -7.18
CA LYS A 60 -36.28 4.06 -5.79
C LYS A 60 -36.02 2.62 -5.36
N GLU A 61 -36.38 1.65 -6.21
CA GLU A 61 -36.14 0.22 -5.93
C GLU A 61 -34.64 -0.08 -5.87
N THR A 62 -33.85 0.57 -6.71
CA THR A 62 -32.38 0.46 -6.71
C THR A 62 -31.80 0.96 -5.40
N ILE A 63 -32.27 2.11 -4.90
CA ILE A 63 -31.82 2.65 -3.60
C ILE A 63 -32.17 1.71 -2.45
N GLU A 64 -33.43 1.25 -2.38
CA GLU A 64 -33.88 0.33 -1.32
C GLU A 64 -33.15 -1.01 -1.37
N TYR A 65 -32.91 -1.54 -2.57
CA TYR A 65 -32.12 -2.75 -2.78
C TYR A 65 -30.68 -2.55 -2.29
N ASN A 66 -30.02 -1.47 -2.70
CA ASN A 66 -28.66 -1.16 -2.28
C ASN A 66 -28.54 -1.00 -0.76
N GLN A 67 -29.52 -0.36 -0.11
CA GLN A 67 -29.57 -0.23 1.35
C GLN A 67 -29.70 -1.60 2.04
N LYS A 68 -30.57 -2.48 1.54
CA LYS A 68 -30.74 -3.85 2.08
C LYS A 68 -29.47 -4.68 1.88
N GLN A 69 -28.85 -4.62 0.70
CA GLN A 69 -27.59 -5.32 0.44
C GLN A 69 -26.49 -4.81 1.37
N HIS A 70 -26.36 -3.49 1.53
CA HIS A 70 -25.39 -2.89 2.43
C HIS A 70 -25.59 -3.34 3.89
N LEU A 71 -26.83 -3.37 4.39
CA LEU A 71 -27.13 -3.90 5.73
C LEU A 71 -26.75 -5.37 5.86
N LYS A 72 -27.04 -6.20 4.86
CA LYS A 72 -26.72 -7.62 4.90
C LYS A 72 -25.22 -7.88 4.88
N ARG A 73 -24.46 -7.10 4.09
CA ARG A 73 -22.99 -7.13 4.11
C ARG A 73 -22.45 -6.77 5.50
N LYS A 74 -23.01 -5.76 6.19
CA LYS A 74 -22.65 -5.42 7.58
C LYS A 74 -22.87 -6.57 8.57
N GLU A 75 -23.93 -7.34 8.40
CA GLU A 75 -24.21 -8.50 9.26
C GLU A 75 -23.17 -9.61 9.06
N ILE A 76 -22.89 -9.97 7.80
CA ILE A 76 -21.90 -11.00 7.44
C ILE A 76 -20.51 -10.61 7.97
N ASP A 77 -20.17 -9.32 7.85
CA ASP A 77 -18.91 -8.78 8.31
C ASP A 77 -18.77 -8.80 9.84
N LYS A 78 -19.84 -8.49 10.57
CA LYS A 78 -19.86 -8.64 12.04
C LYS A 78 -19.67 -10.09 12.47
N GLU A 79 -20.31 -11.02 11.78
CA GLU A 79 -20.18 -12.45 12.05
C GLU A 79 -18.75 -12.93 11.80
N PHE A 80 -18.16 -12.54 10.67
CA PHE A 80 -16.76 -12.82 10.35
C PHE A 80 -15.80 -12.36 11.46
N VAL A 81 -15.91 -11.09 11.88
CA VAL A 81 -15.06 -10.54 12.95
C VAL A 81 -15.29 -11.26 14.29
N ALA A 82 -16.54 -11.63 14.60
CA ALA A 82 -16.86 -12.37 15.82
C ALA A 82 -16.23 -13.78 15.82
N LEU A 83 -16.30 -14.49 14.70
CA LEU A 83 -15.68 -15.81 14.54
C LEU A 83 -14.17 -15.75 14.70
N ARG A 84 -13.49 -14.81 14.04
CA ARG A 84 -12.05 -14.60 14.22
C ARG A 84 -11.67 -14.32 15.66
N LYS A 85 -12.45 -13.49 16.36
CA LYS A 85 -12.22 -13.19 17.78
C LYS A 85 -12.40 -14.43 18.66
N LYS A 86 -13.41 -15.27 18.36
CA LYS A 86 -13.71 -16.51 19.08
C LYS A 86 -12.60 -17.55 18.89
N TYR A 87 -12.11 -17.72 17.66
CA TYR A 87 -11.15 -18.76 17.27
C TYR A 87 -9.70 -18.30 17.19
N LYS A 88 -9.35 -17.12 17.70
CA LYS A 88 -8.00 -16.51 17.66
C LYS A 88 -6.82 -17.38 18.14
N GLY A 89 -7.07 -18.51 18.80
CA GLY A 89 -6.05 -19.45 19.27
C GLY A 89 -6.14 -20.84 18.64
N ASP A 90 -6.97 -20.99 17.62
CA ASP A 90 -7.12 -22.21 16.82
C ASP A 90 -6.56 -21.94 15.42
N ASP A 91 -5.29 -22.33 15.21
CA ASP A 91 -4.55 -22.03 13.97
C ASP A 91 -5.25 -22.60 12.73
N PHE A 92 -5.91 -23.76 12.85
CA PHE A 92 -6.62 -24.40 11.73
C PHE A 92 -7.86 -23.59 11.32
N VAL A 93 -8.69 -23.20 12.30
CA VAL A 93 -9.89 -22.39 12.02
C VAL A 93 -9.48 -20.99 11.52
N MET A 94 -8.41 -20.41 12.07
CA MET A 94 -7.89 -19.12 11.62
C MET A 94 -7.34 -19.17 10.19
N ASP A 95 -6.66 -20.25 9.80
CA ASP A 95 -6.21 -20.46 8.41
C ASP A 95 -7.41 -20.51 7.45
N VAL A 96 -8.47 -21.25 7.80
CA VAL A 96 -9.70 -21.29 7.00
C VAL A 96 -10.37 -19.91 6.91
N LEU A 97 -10.54 -19.22 8.05
CA LEU A 97 -11.14 -17.88 8.07
C LEU A 97 -10.30 -16.83 7.32
N SER A 98 -8.97 -17.00 7.24
CA SER A 98 -8.08 -16.08 6.52
C SER A 98 -8.27 -16.10 4.99
N GLN A 99 -8.89 -17.16 4.47
CA GLN A 99 -9.27 -17.26 3.05
C GLN A 99 -10.46 -16.36 2.71
N TYR A 100 -11.16 -15.84 3.72
CA TYR A 100 -12.28 -14.94 3.59
C TYR A 100 -11.88 -13.52 4.02
N GLY A 101 -12.52 -12.52 3.41
CA GLY A 101 -12.40 -11.11 3.80
C GLY A 101 -13.77 -10.48 3.99
N CYS A 102 -13.79 -9.33 4.66
CA CYS A 102 -14.98 -8.50 4.78
C CYS A 102 -15.56 -8.12 3.40
N LEU A 103 -16.87 -7.93 3.35
CA LEU A 103 -17.64 -7.53 2.17
C LEU A 103 -17.78 -6.01 2.05
N LEU A 104 -17.64 -5.27 3.15
CA LEU A 104 -17.60 -3.82 3.18
C LEU A 104 -16.23 -3.31 3.62
N ASP A 105 -15.91 -2.14 3.09
CA ASP A 105 -14.71 -1.37 3.40
C ASP A 105 -14.61 -1.03 4.90
N ASP A 106 -15.74 -0.98 5.63
CA ASP A 106 -15.81 -0.57 7.04
C ASP A 106 -15.55 -1.70 8.06
N CYS A 107 -15.39 -2.94 7.59
CA CYS A 107 -15.06 -4.09 8.44
C CYS A 107 -13.55 -4.41 8.45
N SER A 108 -12.82 -4.04 7.40
CA SER A 108 -11.36 -4.20 7.27
C SER A 108 -10.58 -2.97 7.70
N ALA A 109 -11.25 -1.85 7.99
CA ALA A 109 -10.59 -0.65 8.45
C ALA A 109 -11.54 0.26 9.23
N THR A 110 -11.33 0.40 10.54
CA THR A 110 -11.75 1.66 11.15
C THR A 110 -10.85 2.73 10.56
N SER A 111 -11.38 3.60 9.69
CA SER A 111 -10.63 4.78 9.28
C SER A 111 -10.28 5.55 10.57
N LYS A 112 -8.99 5.67 10.83
CA LYS A 112 -8.48 6.71 11.70
C LYS A 112 -7.90 7.79 10.79
N VAL A 113 -7.81 9.00 11.31
CA VAL A 113 -7.38 10.20 10.60
C VAL A 113 -6.06 10.00 9.81
N ASP A 114 -5.24 9.01 10.15
CA ASP A 114 -3.95 8.69 9.53
C ASP A 114 -3.82 7.25 8.95
N GLY A 115 -4.91 6.54 8.62
CA GLY A 115 -4.83 5.24 7.93
C GLY A 115 -5.92 4.21 8.25
N PHE A 116 -5.70 2.97 7.79
CA PHE A 116 -6.63 1.84 7.91
C PHE A 116 -6.11 0.82 8.94
N VAL A 117 -6.98 0.31 9.83
CA VAL A 117 -6.62 -0.73 10.83
C VAL A 117 -7.38 -2.02 10.54
N PHE A 118 -6.66 -3.07 10.16
CA PHE A 118 -7.21 -4.42 9.95
C PHE A 118 -7.64 -5.05 11.28
N TYR A 119 -8.61 -5.96 11.20
CA TYR A 119 -9.20 -6.62 12.35
C TYR A 119 -8.18 -7.33 13.26
N LYS A 120 -8.59 -7.55 14.50
CA LYS A 120 -7.77 -8.21 15.52
C LYS A 120 -7.32 -9.60 15.10
N GLY A 121 -6.01 -9.80 15.09
CA GLY A 121 -5.37 -11.07 14.69
C GLY A 121 -5.19 -11.23 13.18
N ALA A 122 -5.36 -10.17 12.37
CA ALA A 122 -4.85 -10.16 11.00
C ALA A 122 -3.32 -10.12 11.00
N ASP A 123 -2.70 -10.90 10.11
CA ASP A 123 -1.31 -10.70 9.74
C ASP A 123 -1.17 -9.82 8.49
N ILE A 124 0.06 -9.38 8.19
CA ILE A 124 0.34 -8.51 7.04
C ILE A 124 -0.03 -9.16 5.70
N THR A 125 0.16 -10.46 5.53
CA THR A 125 -0.16 -11.17 4.27
C THR A 125 -1.66 -11.16 4.03
N GLU A 126 -2.42 -11.46 5.07
CA GLU A 126 -3.88 -11.42 5.07
C GLU A 126 -4.40 -10.00 4.83
N ALA A 127 -3.83 -9.01 5.52
CA ALA A 127 -4.16 -7.60 5.33
C ALA A 127 -3.94 -7.16 3.87
N ILE A 128 -2.79 -7.49 3.28
CA ILE A 128 -2.47 -7.18 1.88
C ILE A 128 -3.46 -7.88 0.94
N ASN A 129 -3.70 -9.18 1.12
CA ASN A 129 -4.63 -9.92 0.26
C ASN A 129 -6.05 -9.34 0.31
N ASN A 130 -6.51 -8.92 1.49
CA ASN A 130 -7.79 -8.26 1.67
C ASN A 130 -7.81 -6.87 1.02
N SER A 131 -6.74 -6.07 1.18
CA SER A 131 -6.65 -4.76 0.53
C SER A 131 -6.56 -4.84 -0.99
N LEU A 132 -5.99 -5.91 -1.56
CA LEU A 132 -5.97 -6.14 -3.02
C LEU A 132 -7.35 -6.54 -3.58
N MET A 133 -8.30 -6.92 -2.72
CA MET A 133 -9.70 -7.15 -3.08
C MET A 133 -10.55 -5.89 -2.89
N ASP A 134 -10.09 -4.97 -2.03
CA ASP A 134 -10.69 -3.66 -1.85
C ASP A 134 -10.31 -2.74 -3.02
N ARG A 135 -11.32 -2.33 -3.78
CA ARG A 135 -11.13 -1.37 -4.86
C ARG A 135 -10.66 -0.03 -4.34
N ASN A 136 -10.98 0.39 -3.11
CA ASN A 136 -10.75 1.73 -2.57
C ASN A 136 -9.44 1.91 -1.77
N THR A 137 -8.89 0.83 -1.19
CA THR A 137 -7.61 0.89 -0.45
C THR A 137 -6.39 0.74 -1.38
N PHE A 138 -6.52 0.01 -2.49
CA PHE A 138 -5.48 -0.16 -3.50
C PHE A 138 -5.86 0.39 -4.89
N THR A 139 -6.93 1.19 -5.00
CA THR A 139 -7.50 1.76 -6.25
C THR A 139 -6.44 2.35 -7.16
N SER A 140 -5.35 2.85 -6.59
CA SER A 140 -4.31 3.53 -7.34
C SER A 140 -3.37 2.59 -8.11
N TYR A 141 -3.23 1.30 -7.77
CA TYR A 141 -2.12 0.49 -8.30
C TYR A 141 -2.48 -0.97 -8.66
N PRO A 142 -3.27 -1.19 -9.73
CA PRO A 142 -3.69 -2.53 -10.19
C PRO A 142 -2.54 -3.50 -10.52
N PHE A 143 -1.30 -3.03 -10.65
CA PHE A 143 -0.13 -3.86 -10.94
C PHE A 143 0.46 -4.57 -9.72
N PHE A 144 0.26 -4.10 -8.47
CA PHE A 144 0.82 -4.80 -7.30
C PHE A 144 0.23 -6.20 -7.13
N LYS A 145 -1.05 -6.36 -7.43
CA LYS A 145 -1.71 -7.67 -7.47
C LYS A 145 -1.01 -8.63 -8.44
N GLU A 146 -0.68 -8.16 -9.64
CA GLU A 146 0.03 -8.97 -10.64
C GLU A 146 1.47 -9.25 -10.21
N ILE A 147 2.18 -8.28 -9.61
CA ILE A 147 3.54 -8.49 -9.09
C ILE A 147 3.54 -9.57 -8.01
N LEU A 148 2.64 -9.48 -7.03
CA LEU A 148 2.56 -10.45 -5.93
C LEU A 148 2.16 -11.84 -6.42
N LYS A 149 1.28 -11.92 -7.43
CA LYS A 149 0.91 -13.19 -8.08
C LYS A 149 2.10 -13.88 -8.77
N HIS A 150 2.95 -13.11 -9.45
CA HIS A 150 4.10 -13.66 -10.16
C HIS A 150 5.35 -13.81 -9.26
N ASN A 151 5.34 -13.22 -8.07
CA ASN A 151 6.47 -13.22 -7.13
C ASN A 151 5.97 -13.58 -5.71
N PRO A 152 5.51 -14.83 -5.49
CA PRO A 152 4.89 -15.23 -4.23
C PRO A 152 5.82 -15.12 -3.02
N ASN A 153 7.14 -15.23 -3.24
CA ASN A 153 8.15 -15.12 -2.18
C ASN A 153 8.19 -13.76 -1.49
N ILE A 154 7.64 -12.71 -2.12
CA ILE A 154 7.54 -11.38 -1.50
C ILE A 154 6.78 -11.48 -0.18
N LEU A 155 5.68 -12.23 -0.12
CA LEU A 155 4.91 -12.42 1.11
C LEU A 155 5.34 -13.67 1.87
N THR A 156 5.53 -14.81 1.19
CA THR A 156 5.77 -16.09 1.88
C THR A 156 7.16 -16.18 2.51
N ARG A 157 8.18 -15.59 1.89
CA ARG A 157 9.57 -15.57 2.37
C ARG A 157 10.02 -14.19 2.85
N LYS A 158 9.13 -13.21 2.79
CA LYS A 158 9.40 -11.81 3.12
C LYS A 158 10.62 -11.26 2.37
N GLU A 159 10.72 -11.61 1.09
CA GLU A 159 11.79 -11.17 0.18
C GLU A 159 11.49 -9.75 -0.33
N ASN A 160 12.54 -8.95 -0.48
CA ASN A 160 12.43 -7.64 -1.11
C ASN A 160 12.37 -7.80 -2.63
N PHE A 161 11.67 -6.90 -3.30
CA PHE A 161 11.50 -6.90 -4.75
C PHE A 161 11.71 -5.51 -5.32
N SER A 162 12.26 -5.44 -6.53
CA SER A 162 12.50 -4.20 -7.28
C SER A 162 12.21 -4.44 -8.75
N LEU A 163 11.50 -3.53 -9.38
CA LEU A 163 11.17 -3.57 -10.80
C LEU A 163 11.38 -2.19 -11.42
N ASP A 164 12.27 -2.12 -12.41
CA ASP A 164 12.43 -0.95 -13.27
C ASP A 164 11.30 -0.92 -14.31
N LEU A 165 10.61 0.22 -14.40
CA LEU A 165 9.50 0.48 -15.30
C LEU A 165 9.82 1.50 -16.39
N SER A 166 11.02 2.09 -16.36
CA SER A 166 11.44 3.18 -17.27
C SER A 166 11.31 2.84 -18.75
N THR A 167 11.41 1.56 -19.12
CA THR A 167 11.29 1.09 -20.50
C THR A 167 9.89 0.56 -20.86
N ASN A 168 8.93 0.55 -19.93
CA ASN A 168 7.64 -0.09 -20.13
C ASN A 168 6.57 0.92 -20.61
N ALA A 169 6.22 0.83 -21.90
CA ALA A 169 5.23 1.72 -22.52
C ALA A 169 3.83 1.68 -21.87
N LYS A 170 3.51 0.63 -21.10
CA LYS A 170 2.24 0.50 -20.37
C LYS A 170 2.21 1.31 -19.06
N TYR A 171 3.36 1.66 -18.50
CA TYR A 171 3.51 2.29 -17.19
C TYR A 171 4.33 3.58 -17.26
N ARG A 172 4.16 4.38 -18.31
CA ARG A 172 4.99 5.58 -18.60
C ARG A 172 5.09 6.58 -17.44
N ASN A 173 4.07 6.64 -16.59
CA ASN A 173 4.03 7.58 -15.46
C ASN A 173 4.87 7.12 -14.26
N TYR A 174 5.53 5.96 -14.35
CA TYR A 174 6.30 5.37 -13.27
C TYR A 174 7.68 4.93 -13.76
N LYS A 175 8.71 5.25 -12.98
CA LYS A 175 10.10 4.85 -13.23
C LYS A 175 10.44 3.50 -12.61
N LYS A 176 9.97 3.25 -11.39
CA LYS A 176 10.39 2.08 -10.61
C LYS A 176 9.32 1.71 -9.58
N ILE A 177 9.32 0.45 -9.20
CA ILE A 177 8.60 -0.08 -8.03
C ILE A 177 9.60 -0.79 -7.14
N ASP A 178 9.53 -0.53 -5.83
CA ASP A 178 10.14 -1.37 -4.81
C ASP A 178 9.09 -1.93 -3.86
N ILE A 179 9.30 -3.16 -3.39
CA ILE A 179 8.55 -3.76 -2.28
C ILE A 179 9.56 -4.21 -1.25
N VAL A 180 9.58 -3.55 -0.09
CA VAL A 180 10.67 -3.66 0.87
C VAL A 180 10.12 -4.03 2.23
N TRP A 181 10.60 -5.14 2.76
CA TRP A 181 10.41 -5.48 4.16
C TRP A 181 11.43 -4.76 5.04
N SER A 182 10.95 -4.23 6.16
CA SER A 182 11.79 -3.84 7.29
C SER A 182 12.73 -4.97 7.73
N ALA A 183 13.86 -4.58 8.33
CA ALA A 183 14.86 -5.53 8.82
C ALA A 183 14.29 -6.51 9.86
N ASP A 184 13.41 -6.02 10.74
CA ASP A 184 12.73 -6.82 11.77
C ASP A 184 11.48 -7.56 11.26
N LYS A 185 11.15 -7.40 9.97
CA LYS A 185 10.01 -8.06 9.30
C LYS A 185 8.66 -7.74 9.93
N THR A 186 8.55 -6.59 10.61
CA THR A 186 7.30 -6.11 11.24
C THR A 186 6.49 -5.20 10.32
N ASN A 187 7.07 -4.73 9.22
CA ASN A 187 6.38 -3.93 8.21
C ASN A 187 6.93 -4.17 6.81
N ILE A 188 6.09 -3.91 5.82
CA ILE A 188 6.39 -3.95 4.38
C ILE A 188 5.91 -2.66 3.74
N ASP A 189 6.78 -2.09 2.91
CA ASP A 189 6.54 -0.89 2.13
C ASP A 189 6.41 -1.23 0.65
N PHE A 190 5.33 -0.77 0.04
CA PHE A 190 5.14 -0.72 -1.40
C PHE A 190 5.48 0.69 -1.85
N ILE A 191 6.61 0.85 -2.53
CA ILE A 191 7.19 2.14 -2.91
C ILE A 191 7.08 2.31 -4.41
N LEU A 192 6.55 3.46 -4.83
CA LEU A 192 6.32 3.78 -6.22
C LEU A 192 7.01 5.08 -6.59
N TYR A 193 7.93 4.96 -7.54
CA TYR A 193 8.70 6.05 -8.07
C TYR A 193 8.03 6.53 -9.35
N ASP A 194 7.48 7.74 -9.33
CA ASP A 194 6.80 8.33 -10.49
C ASP A 194 7.78 8.79 -11.57
N GLU A 195 7.25 9.35 -12.66
CA GLU A 195 8.07 9.91 -13.75
C GLU A 195 8.88 11.15 -13.33
N TYR A 196 8.46 11.84 -12.27
CA TYR A 196 9.09 13.03 -11.70
C TYR A 196 10.21 12.69 -10.71
N PHE A 197 10.28 11.44 -10.24
CA PHE A 197 11.31 10.97 -9.34
C PHE A 197 12.70 11.26 -9.89
N ASN A 198 13.52 11.96 -9.11
CA ASN A 198 14.90 12.31 -9.43
C ASN A 198 15.05 13.11 -10.75
N GLN A 199 14.02 13.87 -11.17
CA GLN A 199 14.15 14.85 -12.25
C GLN A 199 15.01 16.04 -11.82
N ASN A 200 14.91 16.46 -10.57
CA ASN A 200 15.84 17.39 -9.93
C ASN A 200 16.20 16.89 -8.53
N ILE A 201 17.11 17.61 -7.88
CA ILE A 201 17.58 17.23 -6.54
C ILE A 201 16.45 17.25 -5.52
N CYS A 202 15.39 18.05 -5.68
CA CYS A 202 14.28 18.15 -4.72
C CYS A 202 13.10 17.23 -5.01
N SER A 203 13.08 16.53 -6.15
CA SER A 203 12.05 15.56 -6.52
C SER A 203 12.44 14.12 -6.18
N TYR A 204 13.18 13.92 -5.09
CA TYR A 204 13.66 12.61 -4.65
C TYR A 204 12.74 11.98 -3.59
N THR A 205 11.45 12.04 -3.88
CA THR A 205 10.37 11.47 -3.09
C THR A 205 9.71 10.34 -3.86
N ALA A 206 9.09 9.40 -3.14
CA ALA A 206 8.30 8.35 -3.73
C ALA A 206 6.97 8.23 -2.99
N GLY A 207 5.92 7.84 -3.72
CA GLY A 207 4.68 7.41 -3.08
C GLY A 207 4.92 6.09 -2.35
N PHE A 208 4.33 5.92 -1.18
CA PHE A 208 4.42 4.65 -0.46
C PHE A 208 3.08 4.25 0.14
N THR A 209 2.90 2.94 0.27
CA THR A 209 1.90 2.31 1.14
C THR A 209 2.62 1.33 2.05
N ARG A 210 2.49 1.51 3.35
CA ARG A 210 3.10 0.67 4.40
C ARG A 210 2.03 -0.17 5.07
N PHE A 211 2.29 -1.46 5.23
CA PHE A 211 1.55 -2.35 6.13
C PHE A 211 2.44 -2.70 7.32
N GLN A 212 2.01 -2.34 8.53
CA GLN A 212 2.75 -2.55 9.76
C GLN A 212 1.97 -3.48 10.69
N GLN A 213 2.62 -4.55 11.13
CA GLN A 213 2.09 -5.44 12.15
C GLN A 213 2.07 -4.70 13.50
N GLU A 214 0.89 -4.60 14.10
CA GLU A 214 0.67 -4.14 15.46
C GLU A 214 0.19 -5.29 16.35
N LYS A 215 0.15 -5.05 17.67
CA LYS A 215 -0.26 -6.04 18.67
C LYS A 215 -1.67 -6.61 18.41
N ASP A 216 -2.57 -5.77 17.92
CA ASP A 216 -3.99 -6.08 17.74
C ASP A 216 -4.41 -6.08 16.26
N GLY A 217 -3.50 -6.31 15.32
CA GLY A 217 -3.81 -6.37 13.88
C GLY A 217 -2.73 -5.74 13.02
N VAL A 218 -3.13 -5.21 11.86
CA VAL A 218 -2.22 -4.50 10.94
C VAL A 218 -2.69 -3.06 10.79
N ARG A 219 -1.76 -2.12 10.72
CA ARG A 219 -2.01 -0.74 10.33
C ARG A 219 -1.50 -0.52 8.91
N ALA A 220 -2.34 -0.03 8.02
CA ALA A 220 -1.91 0.52 6.74
C ALA A 220 -1.84 2.05 6.79
N SER A 221 -0.74 2.60 6.31
CA SER A 221 -0.52 4.04 6.14
C SER A 221 0.01 4.30 4.73
N TYR A 222 -0.29 5.47 4.17
CA TYR A 222 0.17 5.86 2.84
C TYR A 222 0.61 7.32 2.82
N GLY A 223 1.35 7.71 1.79
CA GLY A 223 1.76 9.09 1.60
C GLY A 223 2.97 9.19 0.69
N TYR A 224 3.75 10.24 0.91
CA TYR A 224 5.04 10.42 0.26
C TYR A 224 6.16 10.21 1.27
N MET A 225 7.23 9.55 0.84
CA MET A 225 8.44 9.39 1.63
C MET A 225 9.62 10.02 0.91
N GLN A 226 10.49 10.67 1.68
CA GLN A 226 11.80 11.09 1.18
C GLN A 226 12.68 9.85 1.04
N ILE A 227 13.29 9.69 -0.14
CA ILE A 227 14.26 8.62 -0.35
C ILE A 227 15.64 9.17 0.04
N PRO A 228 16.49 8.43 0.78
CA PRO A 228 17.86 8.89 1.03
C PRO A 228 18.69 8.85 -0.25
N TYR A 229 19.42 9.93 -0.57
CA TYR A 229 20.37 9.95 -1.70
C TYR A 229 21.61 9.10 -1.40
N THR A 230 22.01 9.10 -0.13
CA THR A 230 23.23 8.45 0.37
C THR A 230 22.98 7.85 1.76
N GLN A 231 23.93 7.08 2.29
CA GLN A 231 23.91 6.62 3.68
C GLN A 231 24.41 7.70 4.67
N ILE A 232 24.97 8.80 4.17
CA ILE A 232 25.48 9.89 4.99
C ILE A 232 24.34 10.83 5.39
N LYS A 233 23.89 10.70 6.65
CA LYS A 233 22.75 11.44 7.20
C LYS A 233 22.87 12.96 7.01
N GLU A 234 24.03 13.56 7.28
CA GLU A 234 24.19 15.01 7.21
C GLU A 234 24.12 15.58 5.77
N ILE A 235 24.48 14.79 4.75
CA ILE A 235 24.30 15.18 3.34
C ILE A 235 22.80 15.16 3.00
N ASN A 236 22.10 14.08 3.37
CA ASN A 236 20.65 14.00 3.17
C ASN A 236 19.91 15.11 3.91
N ASP A 237 20.23 15.35 5.19
CA ASP A 237 19.61 16.41 6.00
C ASP A 237 19.82 17.79 5.36
N PHE A 238 21.04 18.07 4.89
CA PHE A 238 21.35 19.33 4.21
C PHE A 238 20.56 19.50 2.92
N ILE A 239 20.54 18.49 2.04
CA ILE A 239 19.81 18.56 0.77
C ILE A 239 18.30 18.72 1.03
N ASN A 240 17.75 17.94 1.96
CA ASN A 240 16.34 18.05 2.34
C ASN A 240 16.02 19.45 2.87
N LYS A 241 16.91 20.02 3.70
CA LYS A 241 16.71 21.38 4.20
C LYS A 241 16.80 22.42 3.09
N SER A 242 17.73 22.27 2.14
CA SER A 242 17.82 23.17 0.99
C SER A 242 16.55 23.13 0.14
N CYS A 243 16.03 21.93 -0.13
CA CYS A 243 14.78 21.74 -0.86
C CYS A 243 13.55 22.31 -0.14
N GLU A 244 13.49 22.17 1.19
CA GLU A 244 12.47 22.82 2.02
C GLU A 244 12.53 24.34 1.87
N CYS A 245 13.72 24.94 1.93
CA CYS A 245 13.91 26.38 1.74
C CYS A 245 13.53 26.87 0.33
N ILE A 246 13.87 26.10 -0.70
CA ILE A 246 13.46 26.35 -2.09
C ILE A 246 11.93 26.39 -2.20
N HIS A 247 11.27 25.41 -1.60
CA HIS A 247 9.81 25.32 -1.60
C HIS A 247 9.15 26.52 -0.90
N ILE A 248 9.60 26.84 0.33
CA ILE A 248 9.08 27.98 1.11
C ILE A 248 9.25 29.30 0.35
N GLY A 249 10.42 29.53 -0.27
CA GLY A 249 10.68 30.77 -1.00
C GLY A 249 9.76 30.99 -2.21
N GLY A 250 9.02 29.97 -2.65
CA GLY A 250 8.01 30.06 -3.69
C GLY A 250 6.56 30.13 -3.19
N GLU A 251 6.31 30.06 -1.88
CA GLU A 251 4.97 30.06 -1.32
C GLU A 251 4.54 31.44 -0.78
N GLU A 252 3.32 31.87 -1.14
CA GLU A 252 2.71 33.07 -0.60
C GLU A 252 1.89 32.76 0.67
N PRO A 253 2.03 33.55 1.75
CA PRO A 253 1.18 33.40 2.93
C PRO A 253 -0.22 33.94 2.65
N TYR A 254 -1.19 33.05 2.48
CA TYR A 254 -2.59 33.44 2.26
C TYR A 254 -3.36 33.75 3.56
N ASP A 255 -2.84 33.36 4.72
CA ASP A 255 -3.34 33.74 6.04
C ASP A 255 -2.22 33.77 7.11
N GLU A 256 -2.55 34.27 8.31
CA GLU A 256 -1.61 34.41 9.42
C GLU A 256 -1.13 33.05 9.96
N GLN A 257 -1.95 32.00 9.88
CA GLN A 257 -1.54 30.67 10.29
C GLN A 257 -0.44 30.15 9.35
N ARG A 258 -0.65 30.25 8.03
CA ARG A 258 0.33 29.83 7.03
C ARG A 258 1.59 30.67 7.09
N ALA A 259 1.49 31.98 7.32
CA ALA A 259 2.65 32.83 7.53
C ALA A 259 3.53 32.33 8.70
N ASN A 260 2.90 32.02 9.84
CA ASN A 260 3.60 31.48 11.01
C ASN A 260 4.20 30.09 10.75
N GLU A 261 3.58 29.26 9.91
CA GLU A 261 4.13 27.97 9.49
C GLU A 261 5.36 28.16 8.60
N LEU A 262 5.28 29.01 7.57
CA LEU A 262 6.38 29.31 6.66
C LEU A 262 7.58 29.92 7.40
N ASP A 263 7.36 30.84 8.35
CA ASP A 263 8.43 31.41 9.17
C ASP A 263 9.16 30.35 10.01
N LYS A 264 8.44 29.38 10.58
CA LYS A 264 9.05 28.27 11.32
C LYS A 264 9.85 27.36 10.40
N MET A 265 9.32 27.04 9.22
CA MET A 265 10.02 26.21 8.25
C MET A 265 11.25 26.93 7.65
N ALA A 266 11.21 28.27 7.54
CA ALA A 266 12.31 29.08 7.03
C ALA A 266 13.54 29.14 7.96
N GLN A 267 13.39 28.72 9.22
CA GLN A 267 14.50 28.69 10.17
C GLN A 267 15.66 27.84 9.64
N GLY A 268 16.85 28.45 9.55
CA GLY A 268 18.07 27.81 9.07
C GLY A 268 18.34 27.93 7.57
N CYS A 269 17.43 28.52 6.78
CA CYS A 269 17.63 28.73 5.34
C CYS A 269 18.78 29.71 5.01
N GLU A 270 19.04 30.68 5.89
CA GLU A 270 20.12 31.67 5.78
C GLU A 270 21.55 31.07 5.84
N ASN A 271 21.70 29.84 6.34
CA ASN A 271 23.00 29.20 6.56
C ASN A 271 23.32 28.12 5.52
N LEU A 272 22.51 27.97 4.47
CA LEU A 272 22.69 26.92 3.47
C LEU A 272 24.05 27.01 2.76
N SER A 273 24.46 28.20 2.29
CA SER A 273 25.75 28.37 1.57
C SER A 273 26.95 28.00 2.46
N LYS A 274 26.96 28.45 3.73
CA LYS A 274 28.00 28.07 4.70
C LYS A 274 28.02 26.57 4.98
N THR A 275 26.84 25.97 5.16
CA THR A 275 26.71 24.52 5.43
C THR A 275 27.21 23.70 4.24
N ARG A 276 26.85 24.10 3.00
CA ARG A 276 27.35 23.51 1.77
C ARG A 276 28.87 23.53 1.71
N ALA A 277 29.50 24.69 1.97
CA ALA A 277 30.96 24.83 1.92
C ALA A 277 31.67 23.92 2.95
N ILE A 278 31.10 23.78 4.15
CA ILE A 278 31.61 22.88 5.18
C ILE A 278 31.52 21.42 4.72
N LEU A 279 30.36 20.99 4.20
CA LEU A 279 30.16 19.63 3.70
C LEU A 279 31.07 19.34 2.50
N TRP A 280 31.20 20.29 1.58
CA TRP A 280 32.07 20.18 0.41
C TRP A 280 33.53 19.92 0.82
N LYS A 281 34.03 20.68 1.81
CA LYS A 281 35.38 20.48 2.34
C LYS A 281 35.53 19.14 3.06
N LYS A 282 34.52 18.75 3.84
CA LYS A 282 34.51 17.48 4.60
C LYS A 282 34.55 16.27 3.67
N TYR A 283 33.82 16.32 2.55
CA TYR A 283 33.69 15.24 1.58
C TYR A 283 34.49 15.44 0.30
N GLN A 284 35.55 16.26 0.32
CA GLN A 284 36.34 16.61 -0.86
C GLN A 284 36.96 15.41 -1.62
N GLY A 285 37.08 14.24 -0.98
CA GLY A 285 37.57 13.01 -1.61
C GLY A 285 36.48 12.02 -2.04
N ASP A 286 35.21 12.37 -1.82
CA ASP A 286 34.05 11.52 -2.10
C ASP A 286 33.26 12.10 -3.28
N THR A 287 33.54 11.57 -4.47
CA THR A 287 32.96 12.07 -5.72
C THR A 287 31.44 11.96 -5.74
N GLU A 288 30.86 10.94 -5.11
CA GLU A 288 29.41 10.73 -5.12
C GLU A 288 28.70 11.83 -4.31
N ASN A 289 29.17 12.09 -3.08
CA ASN A 289 28.58 13.12 -2.24
C ASN A 289 28.85 14.53 -2.77
N LEU A 290 30.02 14.77 -3.36
CA LEU A 290 30.30 16.04 -4.04
C LEU A 290 29.34 16.30 -5.21
N ASN A 291 29.01 15.27 -6.00
CA ASN A 291 28.04 15.41 -7.09
C ASN A 291 26.64 15.75 -6.57
N LEU A 292 26.23 15.21 -5.41
CA LEU A 292 24.96 15.57 -4.79
C LEU A 292 24.93 17.04 -4.34
N LEU A 293 26.01 17.52 -3.71
CA LEU A 293 26.14 18.93 -3.32
C LEU A 293 26.19 19.86 -4.54
N GLN A 294 26.80 19.43 -5.64
CA GLN A 294 26.82 20.19 -6.89
C GLN A 294 25.41 20.31 -7.50
N LYS A 295 24.67 19.20 -7.60
CA LYS A 295 23.28 19.20 -8.09
C LYS A 295 22.37 20.06 -7.23
N GLU A 296 22.54 20.02 -5.92
CA GLU A 296 21.82 20.90 -4.99
C GLU A 296 22.09 22.37 -5.30
N LYS A 297 23.36 22.75 -5.46
CA LYS A 297 23.77 24.12 -5.82
C LYS A 297 23.21 24.56 -7.18
N GLU A 298 23.26 23.70 -8.18
CA GLU A 298 22.71 23.96 -9.52
C GLU A 298 21.21 24.22 -9.46
N HIS A 299 20.47 23.40 -8.72
CA HIS A 299 19.04 23.58 -8.60
C HIS A 299 18.67 24.87 -7.84
N GLN A 300 19.41 25.22 -6.78
CA GLN A 300 19.22 26.50 -6.09
C GLN A 300 19.43 27.68 -7.06
N PHE A 301 20.43 27.59 -7.94
CA PHE A 301 20.68 28.61 -8.96
C PHE A 301 19.57 28.67 -10.01
N GLU A 302 19.05 27.54 -10.47
CA GLU A 302 17.92 27.48 -11.41
C GLU A 302 16.67 28.18 -10.86
N VAL A 303 16.40 28.04 -9.55
CA VAL A 303 15.22 28.62 -8.91
C VAL A 303 15.39 30.13 -8.64
N TYR A 304 16.53 30.55 -8.10
CA TYR A 304 16.72 31.94 -7.63
C TYR A 304 17.52 32.84 -8.56
N GLY A 305 18.25 32.29 -9.53
CA GLY A 305 19.01 33.05 -10.53
C GLY A 305 20.36 33.62 -10.06
N TYR A 306 20.82 33.29 -8.85
CA TYR A 306 22.15 33.68 -8.35
C TYR A 306 22.75 32.61 -7.42
N ILE A 307 24.08 32.57 -7.35
CA ILE A 307 24.85 31.69 -6.46
C ILE A 307 25.35 32.54 -5.30
N GLU A 308 24.88 32.28 -4.08
CA GLU A 308 25.53 32.76 -2.84
C GLU A 308 26.69 31.85 -2.42
#